data_AF-A0A2R3QHK0-F1
#
_entry.id   AF-A0A2R3QHK0-F1
#
_cell.length_a   1.000
_cell.length_b   1.000
_cell.length_c   1.000
_cell.angle_alpha   90.00
_cell.angle_beta   90.00
_cell.angle_gamma   90.00
#
_symmetry.space_group_name_H-M   'P 1'
#
loop_
_entity.id
_entity.type
_entity.pdbx_description
1 polymer ?
#
loop_
_entity_poly.entity_id
_entity_poly.type
_entity_poly.pdbx_seq_one_letter_code
_entity_poly.pdbx_strand_id
1 'polypeptide(L)'
;MICATFVLCCQLATLCGQESIKDLPGCWEHQVNDDWHISFNGHLHEMANSSGDPVPACSVWVKHSKYFASGVVMPGGGIMLGGREAESDLIAALEVAIRSLGGTPATDEEQQEKQP
;
A
#
# COMPACT_ATOMS: atom_id res chain seq x y z
N MET A 1 1.81 9.54 -7.52
CA MET A 1 1.29 10.39 -6.43
C MET A 1 1.06 9.47 -5.24
N ILE A 2 1.73 9.71 -4.12
CA ILE A 2 1.69 8.83 -2.94
C ILE A 2 0.26 8.62 -2.40
N CYS A 3 -0.62 9.59 -2.62
CA CYS A 3 -2.04 9.48 -2.29
C CYS A 3 -2.72 8.33 -3.08
N ALA A 4 -2.39 8.16 -4.36
CA ALA A 4 -2.89 7.06 -5.19
C ALA A 4 -2.35 5.71 -4.70
N THR A 5 -1.09 5.65 -4.27
CA THR A 5 -0.52 4.45 -3.62
C THR A 5 -1.33 4.05 -2.39
N PHE A 6 -1.71 5.01 -1.54
CA PHE A 6 -2.53 4.72 -0.36
C PHE A 6 -3.88 4.11 -0.74
N VAL A 7 -4.57 4.72 -1.72
CA VAL A 7 -5.88 4.24 -2.20
C VAL A 7 -5.77 2.81 -2.75
N LEU A 8 -4.73 2.51 -3.54
CA LEU A 8 -4.49 1.17 -4.06
C LEU A 8 -4.22 0.15 -2.94
N CYS A 9 -3.47 0.52 -1.88
CA CYS A 9 -3.28 -0.35 -0.72
C CYS A 9 -4.60 -0.67 0.00
N CYS A 10 -5.46 0.34 0.20
CA CYS A 10 -6.80 0.15 0.76
C CYS A 10 -7.64 -0.78 -0.11
N GLN A 11 -7.64 -0.56 -1.42
CA GLN A 11 -8.38 -1.37 -2.38
C GLN A 11 -7.91 -2.83 -2.35
N LEU A 12 -6.59 -3.05 -2.34
CA LEU A 12 -6.00 -4.39 -2.26
C LEU A 12 -6.42 -5.10 -0.96
N ALA A 13 -6.40 -4.42 0.18
CA ALA A 13 -6.86 -5.00 1.44
C ALA A 13 -8.34 -5.43 1.38
N THR A 14 -9.21 -4.59 0.83
CA THR A 14 -10.63 -4.91 0.62
C THR A 14 -10.81 -6.14 -0.28
N LEU A 15 -10.07 -6.21 -1.39
CA LEU A 15 -10.10 -7.37 -2.30
C LEU A 15 -9.55 -8.65 -1.65
N CYS A 16 -8.65 -8.51 -0.68
CA CYS A 16 -8.19 -9.61 0.18
C CYS A 16 -9.17 -9.97 1.30
N GLY A 17 -10.39 -9.43 1.28
CA GLY A 17 -11.46 -9.73 2.26
C GLY A 17 -11.34 -8.98 3.57
N GLN A 18 -10.52 -7.92 3.66
CA GLN A 18 -10.45 -7.10 4.87
C GLN A 18 -11.59 -6.09 4.90
N GLU A 19 -12.55 -6.30 5.80
CA GLU A 19 -13.65 -5.35 6.03
C GLU A 19 -13.21 -4.17 6.89
N SER A 20 -12.28 -4.39 7.83
CA SER A 20 -11.80 -3.37 8.76
C SER A 20 -10.39 -3.67 9.28
N ILE A 21 -9.41 -2.91 8.80
CA ILE A 21 -8.00 -3.06 9.21
C ILE A 21 -7.79 -2.61 10.67
N LYS A 22 -8.56 -1.62 11.13
CA LYS A 22 -8.46 -1.07 12.50
C LYS A 22 -8.92 -2.04 13.60
N ASP A 23 -9.64 -3.10 13.23
CA ASP A 23 -10.19 -4.08 14.16
C ASP A 23 -9.33 -5.37 14.21
N LEU A 24 -8.25 -5.43 13.43
CA LEU A 24 -7.27 -6.51 13.48
C LEU A 24 -6.41 -6.39 14.74
N PRO A 25 -5.87 -7.50 15.28
CA PRO A 25 -5.01 -7.45 16.48
C PRO A 25 -3.64 -6.77 16.24
N GLY A 26 -3.31 -6.46 14.98
CA GLY A 26 -2.03 -5.88 14.58
C GLY A 26 -2.11 -5.30 13.17
N CYS A 27 -0.97 -5.04 12.55
CA CYS A 27 -0.95 -4.63 11.15
C CYS A 27 -1.54 -5.72 10.25
N TRP A 28 -2.30 -5.31 9.24
CA TRP A 28 -2.57 -6.19 8.11
C TRP A 28 -1.32 -6.25 7.24
N GLU A 29 -0.87 -7.45 6.88
CA GLU A 29 0.36 -7.64 6.11
C GLU A 29 0.09 -8.43 4.84
N HIS A 30 0.74 -8.02 3.75
CA HIS A 30 0.50 -8.62 2.44
C HIS A 30 1.73 -8.54 1.55
N GLN A 31 2.02 -9.67 0.88
CA GLN A 31 3.01 -9.76 -0.17
C GLN A 31 2.33 -9.40 -1.50
N VAL A 32 2.62 -8.20 -2.03
CA VAL A 32 1.99 -7.68 -3.26
C VAL A 32 2.45 -8.47 -4.49
N ASN A 33 3.75 -8.75 -4.57
CA ASN A 33 4.40 -9.60 -5.57
C ASN A 33 5.72 -10.14 -4.99
N ASP A 34 6.62 -10.71 -5.80
CA ASP A 34 7.91 -11.25 -5.31
C ASP A 34 8.82 -10.19 -4.63
N ASP A 35 8.57 -8.91 -4.89
CA ASP A 35 9.45 -7.81 -4.54
C ASP A 35 8.89 -6.90 -3.45
N TRP A 36 7.58 -6.66 -3.44
CA TRP A 36 6.94 -5.67 -2.57
C TRP A 36 6.13 -6.33 -1.46
N HIS A 37 6.42 -5.92 -0.24
CA HIS A 37 5.65 -6.24 0.95
C HIS A 37 5.08 -4.97 1.57
N ILE A 38 3.85 -5.05 2.09
CA ILE A 38 3.18 -3.95 2.78
C ILE A 38 2.71 -4.37 4.17
N SER A 39 2.76 -3.43 5.12
CA SER A 39 2.18 -3.56 6.46
C SER A 39 1.28 -2.35 6.71
N PHE A 40 -0.03 -2.57 6.80
CA PHE A 40 -1.03 -1.54 7.01
C PHE A 40 -1.45 -1.49 8.48
N ASN A 41 -1.11 -0.40 9.16
CA ASN A 41 -1.64 -0.09 10.47
C ASN A 41 -2.93 0.74 10.38
N GLY A 42 -4.06 0.12 10.73
CA GLY A 42 -5.37 0.81 10.83
C GLY A 42 -5.63 1.52 12.16
N HIS A 43 -4.74 1.38 13.15
CA HIS A 43 -4.93 1.88 14.51
C HIS A 43 -4.55 3.36 14.64
N LEU A 44 -5.06 4.00 15.71
CA LEU A 44 -4.76 5.41 16.05
C LEU A 44 -3.42 5.59 16.79
N HIS A 45 -2.67 4.52 16.99
CA HIS A 45 -1.33 4.52 17.58
C HIS A 45 -0.39 3.68 16.73
N GLU A 46 0.92 3.88 16.91
CA GLU A 46 1.95 3.08 16.27
C GLU A 46 1.81 1.60 16.64
N MET A 47 1.97 0.72 15.65
CA MET A 47 1.94 -0.72 15.82
C MET A 47 3.18 -1.35 15.22
N ALA A 48 3.74 -2.36 15.87
CA ALA A 48 4.81 -3.15 15.27
C ALA A 48 4.21 -4.13 14.24
N ASN A 49 4.84 -4.25 13.08
CA ASN A 49 4.55 -5.35 12.15
C ASN A 49 5.22 -6.67 12.61
N SER A 50 5.02 -7.75 11.85
CA SER A 50 5.58 -9.08 12.12
C SER A 50 7.12 -9.11 12.19
N SER A 51 7.79 -8.14 11.56
CA SER A 51 9.25 -7.98 11.58
C SER A 51 9.74 -7.12 12.77
N GLY A 52 8.82 -6.56 13.56
CA GLY A 52 9.14 -5.64 14.66
C GLY A 52 9.38 -4.20 14.22
N ASP A 53 9.15 -3.86 12.95
CA ASP A 53 9.29 -2.49 12.44
C ASP A 53 8.10 -1.63 12.93
N PRO A 54 8.33 -0.39 13.40
CA PRO A 54 7.27 0.50 13.87
C PRO A 54 6.50 1.09 12.69
N VAL A 55 5.22 0.73 12.55
CA VAL A 55 4.31 1.26 11.53
C VAL A 55 3.46 2.38 12.14
N PRO A 56 3.61 3.65 11.67
CA PRO A 56 2.85 4.77 12.20
C PRO A 56 1.33 4.58 12.13
N ALA A 57 0.59 5.28 12.98
CA ALA A 57 -0.87 5.26 13.00
C ALA A 57 -1.48 5.59 11.64
N CYS A 58 -2.54 4.86 11.26
CA CYS A 58 -3.28 5.07 10.01
C CYS A 58 -2.39 5.18 8.75
N SER A 59 -1.35 4.34 8.66
CA SER A 59 -0.37 4.38 7.58
C SER A 59 -0.04 3.00 7.04
N VAL A 60 0.55 2.97 5.84
CA VAL A 60 1.08 1.76 5.21
C VAL A 60 2.60 1.86 5.16
N TRP A 61 3.27 0.94 5.84
CA TRP A 61 4.70 0.70 5.65
C TRP A 61 4.89 -0.15 4.40
N VAL A 62 5.84 0.23 3.55
CA VAL A 62 6.17 -0.48 2.32
C VAL A 62 7.65 -0.83 2.31
N LYS A 63 7.97 -2.04 1.85
CA LYS A 63 9.34 -2.56 1.82
C LYS A 63 9.57 -3.39 0.57
N HIS A 64 10.59 -3.03 -0.18
CA HIS A 64 11.08 -3.82 -1.29
C HIS A 64 12.12 -4.83 -0.77
N SER A 65 12.06 -6.08 -1.24
CA SER A 65 12.92 -7.18 -0.79
C SER A 65 14.35 -7.12 -1.33
N LYS A 66 14.53 -6.73 -2.61
CA LYS A 66 15.84 -6.70 -3.30
C LYS A 66 16.63 -5.40 -3.21
N TYR A 67 15.97 -4.24 -3.20
CA TYR A 67 16.65 -2.93 -3.19
C TYR A 67 16.35 -2.15 -1.91
N PHE A 68 17.16 -1.12 -1.65
CA PHE A 68 16.94 -0.18 -0.55
C PHE A 68 15.78 0.78 -0.89
N ALA A 69 14.59 0.21 -1.11
CA ALA A 69 13.36 0.93 -1.31
C ALA A 69 12.38 0.60 -0.17
N SER A 70 11.99 1.61 0.59
CA SER A 70 11.05 1.48 1.70
C SER A 70 10.43 2.83 2.02
N GLY A 71 9.24 2.83 2.60
CA GLY A 71 8.56 4.08 2.89
C GLY A 71 7.36 3.92 3.81
N VAL A 72 6.80 5.06 4.16
CA VAL A 72 5.52 5.18 4.85
C VAL A 72 4.60 6.00 3.96
N VAL A 73 3.45 5.42 3.65
CA VAL A 73 2.39 6.00 2.83
C VAL A 73 1.21 6.33 3.74
N MET A 74 0.72 7.56 3.72
CA MET A 74 -0.46 8.01 4.47
C MET A 74 -1.48 8.62 3.49
N PRO A 75 -2.76 8.79 3.91
CA PRO A 75 -3.78 9.38 3.05
C PRO A 75 -3.40 10.76 2.50
N GLY A 76 -2.72 11.58 3.30
CA GLY A 76 -2.29 12.93 2.95
C GLY A 76 -0.93 13.02 2.25
N GLY A 77 -0.35 11.88 1.85
CA GLY A 77 1.02 11.80 1.33
C GLY A 77 1.94 11.01 2.25
N GLY A 78 3.23 11.01 1.97
CA GLY A 78 4.17 10.13 2.67
C GLY A 78 5.58 10.30 2.18
N ILE A 79 6.45 9.41 2.64
CA ILE A 79 7.87 9.39 2.26
C ILE A 79 8.18 8.00 1.75
N MET A 80 8.82 7.94 0.59
CA MET A 80 9.45 6.74 0.08
C MET A 80 10.92 7.02 -0.18
N LEU A 81 11.76 6.22 0.44
CA LEU A 81 13.18 6.15 0.18
C LEU A 81 13.41 5.10 -0.91
N GLY A 82 14.20 5.41 -1.93
CA GLY A 82 14.47 4.50 -3.04
C GLY A 82 15.00 5.22 -4.28
N GLY A 83 15.21 4.48 -5.36
CA GLY A 83 15.51 5.05 -6.67
C GLY A 83 14.35 5.90 -7.20
N ARG A 84 14.61 6.71 -8.24
CA ARG A 84 13.64 7.68 -8.81
C ARG A 84 12.27 7.08 -9.15
N GLU A 85 12.21 5.78 -9.43
CA GLU A 85 11.02 5.08 -9.91
C GLU A 85 10.36 4.19 -8.85
N ALA A 86 10.85 4.17 -7.60
CA ALA A 86 10.34 3.24 -6.58
C ALA A 86 8.83 3.36 -6.34
N GLU A 87 8.29 4.59 -6.32
CA GLU A 87 6.86 4.81 -6.14
C GLU A 87 6.06 4.30 -7.36
N SER A 88 6.53 4.58 -8.57
CA SER A 88 5.88 4.14 -9.81
C SER A 88 5.89 2.62 -9.95
N ASP A 89 6.99 1.98 -9.55
CA ASP A 89 7.13 0.52 -9.54
C ASP A 89 6.18 -0.13 -8.51
N LEU A 90 6.09 0.41 -7.30
CA LEU A 90 5.10 -0.05 -6.31
C LEU A 90 3.66 0.11 -6.82
N ILE A 91 3.33 1.24 -7.45
CA ILE A 91 2.00 1.45 -8.04
C ILE A 91 1.71 0.37 -9.08
N ALA A 92 2.64 0.12 -10.01
CA ALA A 92 2.46 -0.92 -11.02
C ALA A 92 2.25 -2.31 -10.39
N ALA A 93 3.01 -2.65 -9.35
CA ALA A 93 2.85 -3.90 -8.61
C ALA A 93 1.46 -4.03 -7.96
N LEU A 94 0.99 -2.97 -7.30
CA LEU A 94 -0.34 -2.93 -6.66
C LEU A 94 -1.45 -3.08 -7.70
N GLU A 95 -1.36 -2.39 -8.82
CA GLU A 95 -2.36 -2.48 -9.88
C GLU A 95 -2.45 -3.90 -10.47
N VAL A 96 -1.30 -4.56 -10.69
CA VAL A 96 -1.25 -5.96 -11.16
C VAL A 96 -1.90 -6.88 -10.11
N ALA A 97 -1.59 -6.71 -8.83
CA ALA A 97 -2.18 -7.50 -7.75
C ALA A 97 -3.71 -7.31 -7.70
N ILE A 98 -4.19 -6.07 -7.77
CA ILE A 98 -5.63 -5.74 -7.80
C ILE A 98 -6.32 -6.41 -8.99
N ARG A 99 -5.74 -6.31 -10.19
CA ARG A 99 -6.29 -6.95 -11.40
C ARG A 99 -6.32 -8.47 -11.27
N SER A 100 -5.31 -9.07 -10.64
CA SER A 100 -5.27 -10.53 -10.40
C SER A 100 -6.37 -11.03 -9.45
N LEU A 101 -6.86 -10.16 -8.56
CA LEU A 101 -7.99 -10.41 -7.68
C LEU A 101 -9.35 -10.06 -8.31
N GLY A 102 -9.37 -9.65 -9.59
CA GLY A 102 -10.59 -9.28 -10.31
C GLY A 102 -11.07 -7.85 -10.08
N GLY A 103 -10.26 -6.98 -9.49
CA GLY A 103 -10.55 -5.56 -9.31
C GLY A 103 -10.08 -4.68 -10.47
N THR A 104 -10.66 -3.49 -10.59
CA THR A 104 -10.19 -2.40 -11.48
C THR A 104 -9.41 -1.39 -10.64
N PRO A 105 -8.12 -1.15 -10.88
CA PRO A 105 -7.34 -0.21 -10.06
C PRO A 105 -7.91 1.21 -10.08
N ALA A 106 -7.96 1.87 -8.92
CA ALA A 106 -8.48 3.24 -8.78
C ALA A 106 -7.75 4.27 -9.66
N THR A 107 -6.50 4.01 -10.03
CA THR A 107 -5.72 4.84 -10.97
C THR A 107 -6.29 4.85 -12.39
N ASP A 108 -7.00 3.80 -12.80
CA ASP A 108 -7.66 3.72 -14.11
C ASP A 108 -8.94 4.57 -14.13
N GLU A 109 -9.66 4.62 -13.01
CA GLU A 109 -10.90 5.41 -12.84
C GLU A 109 -10.61 6.93 -12.90
N GLU A 110 -9.54 7.38 -12.21
CA GLU A 110 -9.11 8.79 -12.26
C GLU A 110 -8.68 9.26 -13.66
N GLN A 111 -8.24 8.35 -14.53
CA GLN A 111 -7.84 8.68 -15.90
C GLN A 111 -9.04 8.81 -16.84
N GLN A 112 -10.12 8.05 -16.61
CA GLN A 112 -11.36 8.16 -17.38
C GLN A 112 -12.11 9.46 -17.08
N GLU A 113 -12.12 9.92 -15.83
CA GLU A 113 -12.75 11.20 -15.46
C GLU A 113 -12.02 12.44 -16.02
N LYS A 114 -10.76 12.29 -16.45
CA LYS A 114 -9.92 13.38 -16.98
C LYS A 114 -9.90 13.45 -18.51
N GLN A 115 -10.58 12.55 -19.22
CA GLN A 115 -10.73 12.63 -20.68
C GLN A 115 -12.02 13.40 -21.04
N PRO A 116 -11.93 14.54 -21.76
CA PRO A 116 -13.10 15.33 -22.16
C PRO A 116 -13.95 14.66 -23.25
#